data_AF-A0A8T6NBM2-F1
#
_entry.id   AF-A0A8T6NBM2-F1
#
_cell.length_a   1.000
_cell.length_b   1.000
_cell.length_c   1.000
_cell.angle_alpha   90.00
_cell.angle_beta   90.00
_cell.angle_gamma   90.00
#
_symmetry.space_group_name_H-M   'P 1'
#
loop_
_entity.id
_entity.type
_entity.pdbx_description
1 polymer ?
#
loop_
_entity_poly.entity_id
_entity_poly.type
_entity_poly.pdbx_seq_one_letter_code
_entity_poly.pdbx_strand_id
1 'polypeptide(L)'
;MEFVRKITHDDFVIITNRLKADFNVVFYNAEEPSVMESFKIHNRIKDIKGTFFKNNTLVIRGDAATPEYQHVLDVVSSVLDYA
;
A
#
# COMPACT_ATOMS: atom_id res chain seq x y z
N MET A 1 -2.96 7.00 -10.81
CA MET A 1 -3.50 7.78 -9.67
C MET A 1 -2.66 7.51 -8.44
N GLU A 2 -2.56 8.47 -7.54
CA GLU A 2 -1.78 8.36 -6.31
C GLU A 2 -2.70 8.64 -5.12
N PHE A 3 -2.71 7.73 -4.17
CA PHE A 3 -3.36 7.90 -2.87
C PHE A 3 -2.27 8.12 -1.83
N VAL A 4 -2.40 9.16 -1.02
CA VAL A 4 -1.38 9.55 -0.03
C VAL A 4 -2.06 9.73 1.32
N ARG A 5 -1.52 9.08 2.35
CA ARG A 5 -2.05 9.18 3.71
C ARG A 5 -0.94 9.08 4.74
N LYS A 6 -1.10 9.75 5.88
CA LYS A 6 -0.27 9.50 7.06
C LYS A 6 -0.83 8.32 7.83
N ILE A 7 0.02 7.38 8.17
CA ILE A 7 -0.32 6.15 8.91
C ILE A 7 0.81 5.81 9.88
N THR A 8 0.51 5.10 10.97
CA THR A 8 1.55 4.60 11.87
C THR A 8 2.25 3.36 11.28
N HIS A 9 3.37 2.96 11.89
CA HIS A 9 4.05 1.74 11.48
C HIS A 9 3.20 0.49 11.75
N ASP A 10 2.47 0.45 12.87
CA ASP A 10 1.52 -0.62 13.18
C ASP A 10 0.41 -0.72 12.11
N ASP A 11 -0.19 0.41 11.72
CA ASP A 11 -1.19 0.43 10.64
C ASP A 11 -0.62 -0.16 9.35
N PHE A 12 0.62 0.21 9.00
CA PHE A 12 1.28 -0.29 7.80
C PHE A 12 1.46 -1.82 7.85
N VAL A 13 1.87 -2.38 8.99
CA VAL A 13 1.99 -3.83 9.19
C VAL A 13 0.62 -4.52 9.07
N ILE A 14 -0.44 -3.93 9.64
CA ILE A 14 -1.81 -4.48 9.55
C ILE A 14 -2.31 -4.45 8.11
N ILE A 15 -2.17 -3.31 7.42
CA ILE A 15 -2.57 -3.12 6.02
C ILE A 15 -1.88 -4.16 5.14
N THR A 16 -0.56 -4.26 5.23
CA THR A 16 0.21 -5.19 4.39
C THR A 16 -0.11 -6.66 4.67
N ASN A 17 -0.37 -7.02 5.93
CA ASN A 17 -0.80 -8.38 6.28
C ASN A 17 -2.20 -8.71 5.74
N ARG A 18 -3.16 -7.77 5.80
CA ARG A 18 -4.47 -7.96 5.17
C ARG A 18 -4.34 -8.10 3.66
N LEU A 19 -3.58 -7.23 3.02
CA LEU A 19 -3.34 -7.29 1.57
C LEU A 19 -2.70 -8.60 1.12
N LYS A 20 -1.86 -9.26 1.94
CA LYS A 20 -1.28 -10.57 1.64
C LYS A 20 -2.32 -11.70 1.61
N ALA A 21 -3.46 -11.55 2.27
CA ALA A 21 -4.52 -12.55 2.25
C ALA A 21 -5.25 -12.56 0.90
N ASP A 22 -5.43 -11.38 0.31
CA ASP A 22 -6.20 -11.19 -0.92
C ASP A 22 -5.32 -11.11 -2.18
N PHE A 23 -4.06 -10.69 -2.04
CA PHE A 23 -3.16 -10.42 -3.16
C PHE A 23 -1.78 -11.05 -3.01
N ASN A 24 -1.12 -11.25 -4.15
CA ASN A 24 0.31 -11.56 -4.17
C ASN A 24 1.13 -10.27 -3.99
N VAL A 25 1.49 -10.00 -2.74
CA VAL A 25 2.27 -8.82 -2.33
C VAL A 25 3.76 -9.15 -2.29
N VAL A 26 4.56 -8.43 -3.08
CA VAL A 26 6.03 -8.56 -3.13
C VAL A 26 6.68 -7.34 -2.50
N PHE A 27 7.50 -7.56 -1.48
CA PHE A 27 8.24 -6.50 -0.80
C PHE A 27 9.60 -6.30 -1.45
N TYR A 28 10.03 -5.05 -1.52
CA TYR A 28 11.35 -4.69 -2.03
C TYR A 28 11.88 -3.46 -1.30
N ASN A 29 13.19 -3.42 -1.12
CA ASN A 29 13.87 -2.23 -0.60
C ASN A 29 14.03 -1.24 -1.74
N ALA A 30 13.42 -0.06 -1.62
CA ALA A 30 13.75 1.05 -2.48
C ALA A 30 15.13 1.59 -2.10
N GLU A 31 15.96 1.93 -3.07
CA GLU A 31 17.31 2.49 -2.85
C GLU A 31 17.28 3.91 -2.24
N GLU A 32 16.10 4.50 -2.06
CA GLU A 32 15.92 5.84 -1.53
C GLU A 32 16.02 5.89 0.01
N PRO A 33 16.88 6.76 0.58
CA PRO A 33 17.12 6.81 2.03
C PRO A 33 15.90 7.26 2.85
N SER A 34 14.92 7.89 2.21
CA SER A 34 13.67 8.37 2.84
C SER A 34 12.60 7.28 2.94
N VAL A 35 12.75 6.18 2.20
CA VAL A 35 11.80 5.06 2.17
C VAL A 35 12.14 4.11 3.32
N MET A 36 11.12 3.65 4.03
CA MET A 36 11.24 2.53 4.98
C MET A 36 11.04 1.21 4.27
N GLU A 37 9.92 1.07 3.57
CA GLU A 37 9.57 -0.18 2.89
C GLU A 37 8.74 0.12 1.64
N SER A 38 8.86 -0.73 0.63
CA SER A 38 7.98 -0.69 -0.54
C SER A 38 7.43 -2.07 -0.84
N PHE A 39 6.23 -2.10 -1.38
CA PHE A 39 5.58 -3.31 -1.83
C PHE A 39 4.94 -3.12 -3.19
N LYS A 40 4.77 -4.23 -3.89
CA LYS A 40 4.15 -4.30 -5.21
C LYS A 40 3.09 -5.39 -5.20
N ILE A 41 1.92 -5.07 -5.73
CA ILE A 41 0.86 -6.03 -5.97
C ILE A 41 0.78 -6.24 -7.48
N HIS A 42 1.01 -7.47 -7.90
CA HIS A 42 0.90 -7.86 -9.30
C HIS A 42 -0.56 -8.05 -9.68
N ASN A 43 -1.01 -7.25 -10.64
CA ASN A 43 -2.33 -7.36 -11.23
C ASN A 43 -2.18 -7.58 -12.75
N ARG A 44 -3.17 -8.24 -13.37
CA ARG A 44 -3.21 -8.58 -14.80
C ARG A 44 -3.12 -7.35 -15.72
N ILE A 45 -3.63 -6.21 -15.27
CA ILE A 45 -3.69 -4.98 -16.07
C ILE A 45 -2.47 -4.10 -15.80
N LYS A 46 -2.23 -3.74 -14.53
CA LYS A 46 -1.14 -2.86 -14.14
C LYS A 46 -0.81 -3.05 -12.67
N ASP A 47 0.47 -3.09 -12.36
CA ASP A 47 0.93 -3.25 -10.99
C ASP A 47 0.52 -2.08 -10.09
N ILE A 48 0.13 -2.40 -8.86
CA ILE A 48 -0.09 -1.42 -7.80
C ILE A 48 1.18 -1.38 -6.95
N LYS A 49 1.68 -0.18 -6.64
CA LYS A 49 2.89 0.02 -5.84
C LYS A 49 2.55 0.80 -4.59
N GLY A 50 2.93 0.28 -3.43
CA GLY A 50 2.88 0.97 -2.15
C GLY A 50 4.28 1.34 -1.67
N THR A 51 4.45 2.56 -1.18
CA THR A 51 5.71 3.03 -0.60
C THR A 51 5.43 3.68 0.75
N PHE A 52 6.06 3.15 1.79
CA PHE A 52 5.99 3.69 3.14
C PHE A 52 7.29 4.41 3.48
N PHE A 53 7.17 5.68 3.86
CA PHE A 53 8.27 6.59 4.13
C PHE A 53 8.53 6.75 5.63
N LYS A 54 9.78 7.10 5.99
CA LYS A 54 10.22 7.31 7.39
C LYS A 54 9.46 8.41 8.12
N ASN A 55 8.77 9.28 7.40
CA ASN A 55 7.92 10.34 7.95
C ASN A 55 6.47 9.89 8.20
N ASN A 56 6.22 8.57 8.27
CA ASN A 56 4.89 7.97 8.47
C ASN A 56 3.91 8.26 7.33
N THR A 57 4.41 8.39 6.09
CA THR A 57 3.57 8.58 4.91
C THR A 57 3.49 7.29 4.11
N LEU A 58 2.28 6.84 3.79
CA LEU A 58 2.02 5.78 2.83
C LEU A 58 1.54 6.40 1.52
N VAL A 59 2.19 6.02 0.41
CA VAL A 59 1.80 6.38 -0.95
C VAL A 59 1.44 5.11 -1.70
N ILE A 60 0.23 5.04 -2.25
CA ILE A 60 -0.24 3.94 -3.09
C ILE A 60 -0.50 4.46 -4.50
N ARG A 61 0.28 3.92 -5.45
CA ARG A 61 0.21 4.25 -6.88
C ARG A 61 -0.39 3.09 -7.64
N GLY A 62 -1.39 3.38 -8.46
CA GLY A 62 -2.03 2.37 -9.28
C GLY A 62 -3.00 2.97 -10.28
N ASP A 63 -3.81 2.10 -10.88
CA ASP A 63 -4.82 2.49 -11.86
C ASP A 63 -6.21 2.53 -11.20
N ALA A 64 -6.78 3.73 -11.08
CA ALA A 64 -8.04 3.92 -10.36
C ALA A 64 -9.27 3.36 -11.08
N ALA A 65 -9.14 3.00 -12.36
CA ALA A 65 -10.19 2.31 -13.09
C ALA A 65 -10.23 0.80 -12.79
N THR A 66 -9.25 0.27 -12.05
CA THR A 66 -9.20 -1.16 -11.70
C THR A 66 -9.88 -1.43 -10.36
N PRO A 67 -10.69 -2.50 -10.26
CA PRO A 67 -11.33 -2.90 -9.00
C PRO A 67 -10.30 -3.30 -7.94
N GLU A 68 -9.14 -3.84 -8.34
CA GLU A 68 -8.08 -4.19 -7.40
C GLU A 68 -7.48 -2.95 -6.72
N TYR A 69 -7.34 -1.84 -7.44
CA TYR A 69 -6.89 -0.59 -6.82
C TYR A 69 -7.90 -0.08 -5.80
N GLN A 70 -9.20 -0.11 -6.11
CA GLN A 70 -10.24 0.27 -5.16
C GLN A 70 -10.24 -0.63 -3.93
N HIS A 71 -10.14 -1.94 -4.12
CA HIS A 71 -10.06 -2.90 -3.02
C HIS A 71 -8.85 -2.62 -2.09
N VAL A 72 -7.68 -2.29 -2.65
CA VAL A 72 -6.51 -1.88 -1.86
C VAL A 72 -6.82 -0.63 -1.02
N LEU A 73 -7.49 0.37 -1.61
CA LEU A 73 -7.88 1.58 -0.88
C LEU A 73 -8.93 1.30 0.20
N ASP A 74 -9.86 0.37 -0.04
CA ASP A 74 -10.87 -0.07 0.94
C ASP A 74 -10.20 -0.75 2.15
N VAL A 75 -9.22 -1.64 1.91
CA VAL A 75 -8.46 -2.28 2.99
C VAL A 75 -7.73 -1.23 3.83
N VAL A 76 -7.07 -0.27 3.17
CA VAL A 76 -6.37 0.83 3.86
C VAL A 76 -7.34 1.66 4.68
N SER A 77 -8.46 2.08 4.08
CA SER A 77 -9.46 2.90 4.75
C SER A 77 -10.09 2.16 5.92
N SER A 78 -10.39 0.87 5.79
CA SER A 78 -10.94 0.03 6.86
C SER A 78 -10.01 -0.11 8.06
N VAL A 79 -8.68 -0.17 7.85
CA VAL A 79 -7.73 -0.20 8.96
C VAL A 79 -7.69 1.14 9.67
N LEU A 80 -7.73 2.24 8.92
CA LEU A 80 -7.64 3.60 9.47
C LEU A 80 -8.91 4.09 10.16
N ASP A 81 -10.09 3.65 9.73
CA ASP A 81 -11.38 4.01 10.36
C ASP A 81 -11.59 3.27 11.69
N TYR A 82 -10.84 2.18 11.91
CA TYR A 82 -10.90 1.37 13.13
C TYR A 82 -9.99 1.91 14.26
N ALA A 83 -9.09 2.85 13.97
CA ALA A 83 -8.11 3.41 14.90
C ALA A 83 -8.57 4.74 15.53
#